data_AF-A0A2S5E0K7-F1
#
_entry.id   AF-A0A2S5E0K7-F1
#
_cell.length_a   1.000
_cell.length_b   1.000
_cell.length_c   1.000
_cell.angle_alpha   90.00
_cell.angle_beta   90.00
_cell.angle_gamma   90.00
#
_symmetry.space_group_name_H-M   'P 1'
#
loop_
_entity.id
_entity.type
_entity.pdbx_description
1 polymer ?
#
loop_
_entity_poly.entity_id
_entity_poly.type
_entity_poly.pdbx_seq_one_letter_code
_entity_poly.pdbx_strand_id
1 'polypeptide(L)'
;MQLLKDIVTLLSDKDGSLTDALLKMKVLLHRIGHKELADWVNDELNGYGDGKPVPAYRVVGARLLGNVQNSAWQFSKHGLPTTHLPDDVRKSLLEAPLRESVGVLEQFAAKPDTSLSIPIPPEFNSLLGKAIQNAWVTSAWTQIEATQILSVLIEIRSRLLDFVLNVQDQLGDVADDNMKEAAKGIDAAGMFASAVFGDNATVVIGNSNETTITNTVTKGDFAALAKAFKDTGVAEGDVDELKAAVDDDDPKAVAETKQFGPKVKAWMGKMSEKAISGAWSIGIAAGGKLLADALGGYYGIK
;
A
#
# COMPACT_ATOMS: atom_id res chain seq x y z
N MET A 1 30.19 -7.58 -0.68
CA MET A 1 30.09 -9.03 -1.01
C MET A 1 29.76 -9.91 0.20
N GLN A 2 30.48 -9.82 1.32
CA GLN A 2 30.18 -10.62 2.52
C GLN A 2 28.83 -10.24 3.14
N LEU A 3 28.48 -8.95 3.08
CA LEU A 3 27.23 -8.42 3.67
C LEU A 3 25.96 -8.95 2.95
N LEU A 4 25.94 -9.00 1.62
CA LEU A 4 24.81 -9.56 0.86
C LEU A 4 24.66 -11.07 1.10
N LYS A 5 25.77 -11.81 1.05
CA LYS A 5 25.77 -13.27 1.34
C LYS A 5 25.31 -13.56 2.77
N ASP A 6 25.73 -12.74 3.73
CA ASP A 6 25.30 -12.85 5.12
C ASP A 6 23.80 -12.58 5.27
N ILE A 7 23.24 -11.58 4.57
CA ILE A 7 21.80 -11.29 4.58
C ILE A 7 21.03 -12.45 3.95
N VAL A 8 21.43 -12.96 2.79
CA VAL A 8 20.79 -14.11 2.14
C VAL A 8 20.84 -15.33 3.06
N THR A 9 21.96 -15.58 3.72
CA THR A 9 22.10 -16.70 4.66
C THR A 9 21.15 -16.52 5.85
N LEU A 10 21.07 -15.33 6.44
CA LEU A 10 20.16 -15.04 7.55
C LEU A 10 18.67 -15.11 7.17
N LEU A 11 18.31 -14.68 5.96
CA LEU A 11 16.93 -14.73 5.46
C LEU A 11 16.52 -16.13 5.01
N SER A 12 17.48 -16.94 4.56
CA SER A 12 17.26 -18.35 4.16
C SER A 12 17.24 -19.29 5.35
N ASP A 13 17.84 -18.90 6.47
CA ASP A 13 17.79 -19.66 7.71
C ASP A 13 16.42 -19.54 8.37
N LYS A 14 15.84 -20.68 8.73
CA LYS A 14 14.55 -20.76 9.41
C LYS A 14 14.62 -20.13 10.80
N ASP A 15 15.75 -20.29 11.48
CA ASP A 15 15.98 -19.80 12.84
C ASP A 15 16.73 -18.44 12.87
N GLY A 16 17.06 -17.89 11.71
CA GLY A 16 17.67 -16.56 11.60
C GLY A 16 16.75 -15.47 12.16
N SER A 17 17.32 -14.54 12.94
CA SER A 17 16.56 -13.38 13.41
C SER A 17 16.27 -12.44 12.23
N LEU A 18 14.99 -12.21 11.97
CA LEU A 18 14.54 -11.25 10.96
C LEU A 18 14.95 -9.83 11.35
N THR A 19 14.97 -9.55 12.66
CA THR A 19 15.47 -8.29 13.21
C THR A 19 16.93 -8.04 12.82
N ASP A 20 17.81 -9.02 12.94
CA ASP A 20 19.22 -8.89 12.54
C ASP A 20 19.38 -8.74 11.02
N ALA A 21 18.58 -9.46 10.24
CA ALA A 21 18.57 -9.33 8.78
C ALA A 21 18.13 -7.91 8.35
N LEU A 22 17.09 -7.35 8.98
CA LEU A 22 16.60 -5.98 8.75
C LEU A 22 17.65 -4.92 9.13
N LEU A 23 18.37 -5.11 10.24
CA LEU A 23 19.46 -4.21 10.64
C LEU A 23 20.61 -4.21 9.61
N LYS A 24 21.03 -5.40 9.14
CA LYS A 24 22.04 -5.50 8.07
C LYS A 24 21.55 -4.91 6.76
N MET A 25 20.26 -5.10 6.45
CA MET A 25 19.60 -4.51 5.29
C MET A 25 19.59 -2.98 5.35
N LYS A 26 19.36 -2.38 6.52
CA LYS A 26 19.48 -0.92 6.70
C LYS A 26 20.89 -0.41 6.37
N VAL A 27 21.93 -1.15 6.77
CA VAL A 27 23.32 -0.82 6.42
C VAL A 27 23.55 -0.91 4.91
N LEU A 28 23.01 -1.95 4.26
CA LEU A 28 23.07 -2.12 2.81
C LEU A 28 22.43 -0.91 2.10
N LEU A 29 21.20 -0.56 2.46
CA LEU A 29 20.46 0.56 1.85
C LEU A 29 21.19 1.90 2.00
N HIS A 30 21.80 2.14 3.16
CA HIS A 30 22.60 3.35 3.38
C HIS A 30 23.86 3.38 2.50
N ARG A 31 24.48 2.23 2.21
CA ARG A 31 25.65 2.12 1.32
C ARG A 31 25.27 2.31 -0.15
N ILE A 32 24.15 1.74 -0.58
CA ILE A 32 23.62 1.90 -1.95
C ILE A 32 23.15 3.35 -2.19
N GLY A 33 22.79 4.08 -1.11
CA GLY A 33 22.49 5.52 -1.16
C GLY A 33 21.00 5.85 -1.21
N HIS A 34 20.13 4.85 -1.14
CA HIS A 34 18.68 5.02 -1.09
C HIS A 34 18.19 5.15 0.35
N LYS A 35 18.32 6.35 0.90
CA LYS A 35 17.89 6.65 2.29
C LYS A 35 16.39 6.45 2.51
N GLU A 36 15.59 6.59 1.46
CA GLU A 36 14.13 6.52 1.51
C GLU A 36 13.64 5.08 1.75
N LEU A 37 14.44 4.08 1.38
CA LEU A 37 14.19 2.68 1.70
C LEU A 37 14.49 2.37 3.17
N ALA A 38 15.35 3.17 3.82
CA ALA A 38 15.65 3.00 5.24
C ALA A 38 14.44 3.37 6.12
N ASP A 39 13.52 4.21 5.64
CA ASP A 39 12.31 4.58 6.39
C ASP A 39 11.35 3.40 6.52
N TRP A 40 11.13 2.61 5.47
CA TRP A 40 10.37 1.36 5.57
C TRP A 40 11.04 0.38 6.53
N VAL A 41 12.37 0.20 6.44
CA VAL A 41 13.09 -0.70 7.35
C VAL A 41 13.00 -0.20 8.80
N ASN A 42 13.00 1.12 9.01
CA ASN A 42 12.81 1.72 10.32
C ASN A 42 11.39 1.49 10.86
N ASP A 43 10.36 1.64 10.03
CA ASP A 43 8.97 1.39 10.41
C ASP A 43 8.77 -0.12 10.72
N GLU A 44 9.45 -1.00 9.99
CA GLU A 44 9.42 -2.44 10.22
C GLU A 44 10.13 -2.85 11.54
N LEU A 45 11.25 -2.21 11.85
CA LEU A 45 12.03 -2.43 13.08
C LEU A 45 11.44 -1.79 14.33
N ASN A 46 10.86 -0.59 14.21
CA ASN A 46 10.34 0.17 15.36
C ASN A 46 8.82 0.01 15.54
N GLY A 47 8.12 -0.48 14.53
CA GLY A 47 6.66 -0.50 14.48
C GLY A 47 6.08 0.75 13.82
N TYR A 48 4.82 0.63 13.41
CA TYR A 48 4.09 1.65 12.66
C TYR A 48 3.32 2.56 13.63
N GLY A 49 3.76 3.82 13.77
CA GLY A 49 3.11 4.81 14.62
C GLY A 49 1.65 5.10 14.24
N ASP A 50 0.87 5.62 15.19
CA ASP A 50 -0.56 5.91 15.00
C ASP A 50 -0.80 6.89 13.85
N GLY A 51 -1.60 6.48 12.86
CA GLY A 51 -1.94 7.28 11.69
C GLY A 51 -1.13 6.98 10.41
N LYS A 52 -0.03 6.21 10.49
CA LYS A 52 0.62 5.69 9.27
C LYS A 52 -0.16 4.51 8.67
N PRO A 53 -0.35 4.44 7.35
CA PRO A 53 -0.91 3.24 6.73
C PRO A 53 0.06 2.07 6.92
N VAL A 54 -0.47 0.89 7.27
CA VAL A 54 0.32 -0.34 7.30
C VAL A 54 0.24 -1.02 5.93
N PRO A 55 1.31 -1.72 5.51
CA PRO A 55 1.26 -2.53 4.29
C PRO A 55 0.16 -3.61 4.34
N ALA A 56 -0.40 -3.96 3.18
CA ALA A 56 -1.50 -4.92 3.09
C ALA A 56 -1.16 -6.29 3.71
N TYR A 57 0.10 -6.74 3.60
CA TYR A 57 0.56 -7.99 4.21
C TYR A 57 0.63 -7.94 5.75
N ARG A 58 0.60 -6.76 6.38
CA ARG A 58 0.50 -6.61 7.84
C ARG A 58 -0.95 -6.70 8.34
N VAL A 59 -1.94 -6.72 7.45
CA VAL A 59 -3.35 -6.86 7.82
C VAL A 59 -3.71 -8.34 7.85
N VAL A 60 -4.03 -8.84 9.04
CA VAL A 60 -4.36 -10.26 9.24
C VAL A 60 -5.83 -10.44 9.58
N GLY A 61 -6.36 -11.61 9.21
CA GLY A 61 -7.68 -12.03 9.63
C GLY A 61 -7.69 -12.32 11.13
N ALA A 62 -8.67 -11.74 11.82
CA ALA A 62 -8.84 -11.87 13.25
C ALA A 62 -10.21 -12.45 13.60
N ARG A 63 -10.28 -13.17 14.71
CA ARG A 63 -11.49 -13.87 15.15
C ARG A 63 -12.18 -13.05 16.23
N LEU A 64 -13.41 -12.66 15.97
CA LEU A 64 -14.25 -12.02 16.98
C LEU A 64 -14.79 -13.06 17.95
N LEU A 65 -14.31 -13.03 19.19
CA LEU A 65 -14.73 -13.92 20.25
C LEU A 65 -15.32 -13.12 21.41
N GLY A 66 -16.19 -13.77 22.17
CA GLY A 66 -16.71 -13.18 23.39
C GLY A 66 -17.26 -14.19 24.36
N ASN A 67 -17.50 -13.72 25.57
CA ASN A 67 -18.22 -14.45 26.59
C ASN A 67 -19.70 -14.11 26.48
N VAL A 68 -20.52 -15.14 26.36
CA VAL A 68 -21.97 -15.04 26.19
C VAL A 68 -22.60 -15.77 27.37
N GLN A 69 -23.50 -15.12 28.08
CA GLN A 69 -24.18 -15.75 29.21
C GLN A 69 -25.66 -15.40 29.23
N ASN A 70 -26.42 -16.23 29.92
CA ASN A 70 -27.76 -15.90 30.36
C ASN A 70 -27.92 -16.27 31.84
N SER A 71 -29.16 -16.24 32.35
CA SER A 71 -29.44 -16.55 33.75
C SER A 71 -29.14 -18.01 34.16
N ALA A 72 -28.95 -18.93 33.20
CA ALA A 72 -28.82 -20.37 33.46
C ALA A 72 -27.46 -20.96 33.04
N TRP A 73 -26.78 -20.38 32.04
CA TRP A 73 -25.53 -20.89 31.48
C TRP A 73 -24.59 -19.77 31.02
N GLN A 74 -23.31 -20.10 30.91
CA GLN A 74 -22.25 -19.22 30.41
C GLN A 74 -21.38 -19.99 29.40
N PHE A 75 -21.20 -19.41 28.22
CA PHE A 75 -20.21 -19.82 27.23
C PHE A 75 -19.05 -18.84 27.20
N SER A 76 -17.84 -19.37 27.29
CA SER A 76 -16.61 -18.60 27.14
C SER A 76 -15.99 -18.84 25.77
N LYS A 77 -15.32 -17.83 25.20
CA LYS A 77 -14.64 -17.92 23.89
C LYS A 77 -15.58 -18.33 22.74
N HIS A 78 -16.81 -17.83 22.75
CA HIS A 78 -17.78 -18.10 21.69
C HIS A 78 -17.56 -17.14 20.50
N GLY A 79 -17.64 -17.66 19.28
CA GLY A 79 -17.59 -16.84 18.07
C GLY A 79 -18.84 -15.97 17.95
N LEU A 80 -18.67 -14.65 17.94
CA LEU A 80 -19.82 -13.75 17.87
C LEU A 80 -20.27 -13.58 16.41
N PRO A 81 -21.59 -13.67 16.13
CA PRO A 81 -22.11 -13.38 14.80
C PRO A 81 -21.86 -11.92 14.43
N THR A 82 -21.42 -11.68 13.19
CA THR A 82 -21.14 -10.33 12.66
C THR A 82 -22.06 -9.95 11.50
N THR A 83 -22.95 -10.84 11.08
CA THR A 83 -23.80 -10.67 9.89
C THR A 83 -24.74 -9.46 9.98
N HIS A 84 -25.15 -9.09 11.20
CA HIS A 84 -26.03 -7.95 11.47
C HIS A 84 -25.29 -6.61 11.56
N LEU A 85 -23.95 -6.62 11.54
CA LEU A 85 -23.13 -5.42 11.63
C LEU A 85 -22.91 -4.81 10.23
N PRO A 86 -22.83 -3.46 10.13
CA PRO A 86 -22.39 -2.78 8.91
C PRO A 86 -21.02 -3.27 8.45
N ASP A 87 -20.76 -3.22 7.14
CA ASP A 87 -19.53 -3.75 6.55
C ASP A 87 -18.27 -3.08 7.08
N ASP A 88 -18.28 -1.75 7.30
CA ASP A 88 -17.14 -1.01 7.86
C ASP A 88 -16.77 -1.50 9.27
N VAL A 89 -17.78 -1.70 10.12
CA VAL A 89 -17.59 -2.20 11.49
C VAL A 89 -17.11 -3.64 11.43
N ARG A 90 -17.70 -4.47 10.56
CA ARG A 90 -17.29 -5.86 10.38
C ARG A 90 -15.82 -5.97 9.99
N LYS A 91 -15.36 -5.19 9.00
CA LYS A 91 -13.96 -5.17 8.60
C LYS A 91 -13.05 -4.80 9.77
N SER A 92 -13.37 -3.74 10.51
CA SER A 92 -12.56 -3.33 11.67
C SER A 92 -12.47 -4.36 12.80
N LEU A 93 -13.43 -5.30 12.89
CA LEU A 93 -13.45 -6.35 13.91
C LEU A 93 -12.78 -7.65 13.43
N LEU A 94 -12.86 -7.94 12.14
CA LEU A 94 -12.35 -9.17 11.51
C LEU A 94 -10.98 -8.99 10.85
N GLU A 95 -10.52 -7.76 10.66
CA GLU A 95 -9.20 -7.45 10.13
C GLU A 95 -8.44 -6.66 11.19
N ALA A 96 -7.23 -7.11 11.52
CA ALA A 96 -6.38 -6.46 12.48
C ALA A 96 -5.05 -6.05 11.83
N PRO A 97 -4.73 -4.74 11.78
CA PRO A 97 -3.42 -4.29 11.31
C PRO A 97 -2.35 -4.57 12.39
N LEU A 98 -1.34 -5.38 12.06
CA LEU A 98 -0.21 -5.64 12.93
C LEU A 98 0.80 -4.48 12.85
N ARG A 99 0.68 -3.53 13.79
CA ARG A 99 1.52 -2.33 13.87
C ARG A 99 2.81 -2.53 14.65
N GLU A 100 2.88 -3.59 15.46
CA GLU A 100 4.04 -3.88 16.31
C GLU A 100 5.32 -4.10 15.49
N SER A 101 6.46 -3.85 16.12
CA SER A 101 7.77 -4.11 15.54
C SER A 101 7.97 -5.59 15.23
N VAL A 102 8.80 -5.89 14.23
CA VAL A 102 9.13 -7.28 13.88
C VAL A 102 9.68 -8.05 15.06
N GLY A 103 10.56 -7.46 15.88
CA GLY A 103 11.10 -8.14 17.05
C GLY A 103 10.04 -8.56 18.07
N VAL A 104 8.97 -7.77 18.23
CA VAL A 104 7.82 -8.13 19.07
C VAL A 104 7.01 -9.25 18.44
N LEU A 105 6.78 -9.19 17.13
CA LEU A 105 6.06 -10.23 16.39
C LEU A 105 6.80 -11.57 16.38
N GLU A 106 8.14 -11.56 16.28
CA GLU A 106 8.98 -12.77 16.40
C GLU A 106 8.79 -13.43 17.77
N GLN A 107 8.75 -12.63 18.85
CA GLN A 107 8.50 -13.16 20.20
C GLN A 107 7.09 -13.73 20.37
N PHE A 108 6.08 -13.10 19.77
CA PHE A 108 4.71 -13.62 19.78
C PHE A 108 4.59 -14.91 18.97
N ALA A 109 5.21 -14.98 17.79
CA ALA A 109 5.21 -16.17 16.95
C ALA A 109 5.97 -17.36 17.56
N ALA A 110 7.03 -17.09 18.35
CA ALA A 110 7.81 -18.12 19.03
C ALA A 110 7.01 -18.89 20.11
N LYS A 111 5.86 -18.36 20.54
CA LYS A 111 4.99 -18.98 21.56
C LYS A 111 3.70 -19.48 20.92
N PRO A 112 3.65 -20.75 20.45
CA PRO A 112 2.51 -21.27 19.69
C PRO A 112 1.18 -21.27 20.47
N ASP A 113 1.22 -21.33 21.80
CA ASP A 113 0.01 -21.30 22.66
C ASP A 113 -0.44 -19.87 23.03
N THR A 114 0.28 -18.84 22.58
CA THR A 114 -0.06 -17.45 22.88
C THR A 114 -0.83 -16.85 21.72
N SER A 115 -2.01 -16.31 22.02
CA SER A 115 -2.80 -15.53 21.08
C SER A 115 -2.79 -14.07 21.47
N LEU A 116 -2.71 -13.18 20.49
CA LEU A 116 -2.86 -11.75 20.75
C LEU A 116 -4.36 -11.45 20.80
N SER A 117 -4.82 -10.90 21.91
CA SER A 117 -6.22 -10.56 22.12
C SER A 117 -6.37 -9.06 22.32
N ILE A 118 -7.13 -8.42 21.44
CA ILE A 118 -7.44 -7.00 21.49
C ILE A 118 -8.84 -6.86 22.13
N PRO A 119 -8.95 -6.37 23.37
CA PRO A 119 -10.23 -6.25 24.04
C PRO A 119 -11.10 -5.20 23.36
N ILE A 120 -12.38 -5.52 23.19
CA ILE A 120 -13.36 -4.58 22.66
C ILE A 120 -13.99 -3.82 23.84
N PRO A 121 -14.16 -2.49 23.75
CA PRO A 121 -14.79 -1.72 24.80
C PRO A 121 -16.19 -2.26 25.13
N PRO A 122 -16.58 -2.37 26.41
CA PRO A 122 -17.85 -2.95 26.83
C PRO A 122 -19.10 -2.28 26.22
N GLU A 123 -18.96 -1.03 25.78
CA GLU A 123 -20.03 -0.26 25.14
C GLU A 123 -20.54 -0.91 23.84
N PHE A 124 -19.68 -1.68 23.17
CA PHE A 124 -20.05 -2.43 21.96
C PHE A 124 -20.73 -3.77 22.28
N ASN A 125 -20.70 -4.26 23.52
CA ASN A 125 -21.26 -5.58 23.87
C ASN A 125 -22.76 -5.68 23.53
N SER A 126 -23.52 -4.61 23.75
CA SER A 126 -24.95 -4.58 23.40
C SER A 126 -25.17 -4.73 21.89
N LEU A 127 -24.34 -4.07 21.07
CA LEU A 127 -24.39 -4.17 19.62
C LEU A 127 -24.02 -5.57 19.12
N LEU A 128 -22.96 -6.16 19.69
CA LEU A 128 -22.50 -7.50 19.35
C LEU A 128 -23.51 -8.59 19.76
N GLY A 129 -24.20 -8.40 20.89
CA GLY A 129 -25.20 -9.34 21.39
C GLY A 129 -26.54 -9.32 20.65
N LYS A 130 -26.82 -8.34 19.77
CA LYS A 130 -28.15 -8.20 19.10
C LYS A 130 -28.59 -9.44 18.33
N ALA A 131 -27.67 -10.19 17.76
CA ALA A 131 -27.97 -11.39 17.00
C ALA A 131 -28.10 -12.66 17.87
N ILE A 132 -27.84 -12.57 19.18
CA ILE A 132 -27.91 -13.70 20.10
C ILE A 132 -29.24 -13.63 20.87
N GLN A 133 -30.08 -14.65 20.70
CA GLN A 133 -31.36 -14.72 21.41
C GLN A 133 -31.17 -15.21 22.85
N ASN A 134 -31.87 -14.57 23.80
CA ASN A 134 -31.94 -14.98 25.22
C ASN A 134 -30.58 -15.10 25.93
N ALA A 135 -29.58 -14.34 25.48
CA ALA A 135 -28.28 -14.22 26.12
C ALA A 135 -27.68 -12.84 25.85
N TRP A 136 -26.70 -12.45 26.64
CA TRP A 136 -25.97 -11.19 26.49
C TRP A 136 -24.47 -11.45 26.47
N VAL A 137 -23.76 -10.60 25.72
CA VAL A 137 -22.30 -10.58 25.67
C VAL A 137 -21.80 -9.82 26.89
N THR A 138 -20.91 -10.43 27.68
CA THR A 138 -20.29 -9.79 28.85
C THR A 138 -18.93 -9.20 28.55
N SER A 139 -18.17 -9.84 27.66
CA SER A 139 -16.92 -9.33 27.14
C SER A 139 -16.70 -9.82 25.72
N ALA A 140 -16.05 -9.01 24.91
CA ALA A 140 -15.66 -9.37 23.55
C ALA A 140 -14.21 -8.94 23.32
N TRP A 141 -13.51 -9.68 22.46
CA TRP A 141 -12.17 -9.37 22.02
C TRP A 141 -11.95 -9.94 20.63
N THR A 142 -11.04 -9.31 19.91
CA THR A 142 -10.55 -9.79 18.63
C THR A 142 -9.27 -10.58 18.88
N GLN A 143 -9.27 -11.86 18.50
CA GLN A 143 -8.15 -12.78 18.70
C GLN A 143 -7.38 -13.00 17.40
N ILE A 144 -6.06 -12.89 17.49
CA ILE A 144 -5.10 -13.17 16.42
C ILE A 144 -4.23 -14.34 16.86
N GLU A 145 -4.17 -15.37 16.03
CA GLU A 145 -3.39 -16.57 16.30
C GLU A 145 -1.92 -16.39 15.89
N ALA A 146 -1.01 -17.06 16.60
CA ALA A 146 0.43 -17.04 16.30
C ALA A 146 0.74 -17.45 14.84
N THR A 147 -0.08 -18.32 14.23
CA THR A 147 0.07 -18.72 12.82
C THR A 147 -0.15 -17.58 11.84
N GLN A 148 -1.05 -16.64 12.16
CA GLN A 148 -1.27 -15.45 11.33
C GLN A 148 -0.05 -14.53 11.40
N ILE A 149 0.50 -14.33 12.59
CA ILE A 149 1.74 -13.55 12.79
C ILE A 149 2.91 -14.20 12.06
N LEU A 150 3.04 -15.52 12.14
CA LEU A 150 4.08 -16.27 11.43
C LEU A 150 3.98 -16.09 9.91
N SER A 151 2.76 -16.10 9.36
CA SER A 151 2.54 -15.85 7.93
C SER A 151 3.07 -14.48 7.52
N VAL A 152 2.84 -13.44 8.35
CA VAL A 152 3.36 -12.09 8.09
C VAL A 152 4.89 -12.06 8.16
N LEU A 153 5.50 -12.73 9.14
CA LEU A 153 6.97 -12.81 9.24
C LEU A 153 7.61 -13.51 8.04
N ILE A 154 6.98 -14.58 7.54
CA ILE A 154 7.42 -15.30 6.33
C ILE A 154 7.30 -14.38 5.11
N GLU A 155 6.21 -13.63 4.99
CA GLU A 155 6.00 -12.70 3.89
C GLU A 155 7.06 -11.59 3.87
N ILE A 156 7.39 -11.02 5.03
CA ILE A 156 8.47 -10.03 5.16
C ILE A 156 9.83 -10.64 4.75
N ARG A 157 10.12 -11.88 5.20
CA ARG A 157 11.33 -12.61 4.82
C ARG A 157 11.42 -12.81 3.31
N SER A 158 10.34 -13.29 2.68
CA SER A 158 10.30 -13.53 1.24
C SER A 158 10.59 -12.24 0.46
N ARG A 159 9.90 -11.15 0.81
CA ARG A 159 10.06 -9.85 0.12
C ARG A 159 11.46 -9.28 0.26
N LEU A 160 12.05 -9.39 1.45
CA LEU A 160 13.45 -9.00 1.67
C LEU A 160 14.41 -9.87 0.86
N LEU A 161 14.18 -11.18 0.81
CA LEU A 161 15.02 -12.10 0.06
C LEU A 161 14.94 -11.80 -1.44
N ASP A 162 13.74 -11.62 -1.98
CA ASP A 162 13.50 -11.24 -3.37
C ASP A 162 14.22 -9.93 -3.71
N PHE A 163 14.13 -8.92 -2.84
CA PHE A 163 14.87 -7.68 -3.03
C PHE A 163 16.39 -7.90 -3.06
N VAL A 164 16.93 -8.64 -2.08
CA VAL A 164 18.38 -8.85 -1.96
C VAL A 164 18.92 -9.64 -3.15
N LEU A 165 18.19 -10.65 -3.61
CA LEU A 165 18.54 -11.43 -4.80
C LEU A 165 18.51 -10.56 -6.07
N ASN A 166 17.46 -9.77 -6.24
CA ASN A 166 17.34 -8.82 -7.35
C ASN A 166 18.49 -7.80 -7.39
N VAL A 167 18.84 -7.23 -6.24
CA VAL A 167 19.98 -6.32 -6.11
C VAL A 167 21.30 -7.04 -6.42
N GLN A 168 21.46 -8.28 -5.96
CA GLN A 168 22.65 -9.08 -6.23
C GLN A 168 22.80 -9.40 -7.72
N ASP A 169 21.71 -9.73 -8.41
CA ASP A 169 21.70 -10.01 -9.85
C ASP A 169 22.07 -8.77 -10.69
N GLN A 170 21.62 -7.58 -10.28
CA GLN A 170 21.92 -6.35 -11.02
C GLN A 170 23.27 -5.73 -10.68
N LEU A 171 23.73 -5.80 -9.43
CA LEU A 171 25.08 -5.33 -9.10
C LEU A 171 26.14 -6.29 -9.63
N GLY A 172 25.92 -7.61 -9.60
CA GLY A 172 26.98 -8.58 -9.85
C GLY A 172 28.08 -8.54 -8.78
N ASP A 173 29.29 -9.01 -9.10
CA ASP A 173 30.40 -9.12 -8.15
C ASP A 173 31.18 -7.79 -7.98
N VAL A 174 30.51 -6.78 -7.42
CA VAL A 174 31.13 -5.47 -7.14
C VAL A 174 31.65 -5.44 -5.70
N ALA A 175 32.88 -4.95 -5.53
CA ALA A 175 33.47 -4.71 -4.21
C ALA A 175 32.61 -3.74 -3.38
N ASP A 176 32.51 -3.99 -2.06
CA ASP A 176 31.63 -3.21 -1.15
C ASP A 176 31.90 -1.70 -1.18
N ASP A 177 33.12 -1.28 -1.54
CA ASP A 177 33.53 0.12 -1.60
C ASP A 177 33.01 0.86 -2.85
N ASN A 178 32.68 0.14 -3.93
CA ASN A 178 32.18 0.70 -5.19
C ASN A 178 30.65 0.56 -5.37
N MET A 179 29.97 0.01 -4.36
CA MET A 179 28.53 -0.32 -4.42
C MET A 179 27.65 0.90 -4.71
N LYS A 180 28.04 2.07 -4.20
CA LYS A 180 27.32 3.33 -4.44
C LYS A 180 27.48 3.86 -5.87
N GLU A 181 28.62 3.59 -6.49
CA GLU A 181 28.88 4.00 -7.89
C GLU A 181 28.20 3.02 -8.85
N ALA A 182 28.25 1.72 -8.58
CA ALA A 182 27.57 0.69 -9.37
C ALA A 182 26.03 0.80 -9.29
N ALA A 183 25.50 1.23 -8.14
CA ALA A 183 24.06 1.43 -7.95
C ALA A 183 23.50 2.67 -8.65
N LYS A 184 24.32 3.63 -9.10
CA LYS A 184 23.84 4.86 -9.77
C LYS A 184 23.11 4.58 -11.10
N GLY A 185 23.27 3.41 -11.69
CA GLY A 185 22.56 2.98 -12.91
C GLY A 185 21.45 1.94 -12.67
N ILE A 186 21.25 1.51 -11.43
CA ILE A 186 20.28 0.48 -11.05
C ILE A 186 19.07 1.16 -10.39
N ASP A 187 17.87 0.81 -10.83
CA ASP A 187 16.64 1.27 -10.19
C ASP A 187 16.34 0.47 -8.91
N ALA A 188 17.23 0.56 -7.92
CA ALA A 188 17.07 -0.18 -6.67
C ALA A 188 15.80 0.25 -5.91
N ALA A 189 15.31 1.47 -6.14
CA ALA A 189 14.04 1.94 -5.59
C ALA A 189 12.84 1.22 -6.24
N GLY A 190 12.80 1.12 -7.57
CA GLY A 190 11.76 0.37 -8.29
C GLY A 190 11.80 -1.13 -7.99
N MET A 191 12.99 -1.73 -7.86
CA MET A 191 13.14 -3.14 -7.47
C MET A 191 12.62 -3.40 -6.05
N PHE A 192 12.90 -2.50 -5.11
CA PHE A 192 12.34 -2.58 -3.76
C PHE A 192 10.83 -2.39 -3.77
N ALA A 193 10.33 -1.41 -4.54
CA ALA A 193 8.90 -1.18 -4.67
C ALA A 193 8.18 -2.46 -5.18
N SER A 194 8.74 -3.09 -6.21
CA SER A 194 8.24 -4.35 -6.77
C SER A 194 8.29 -5.50 -5.77
N ALA A 195 9.41 -5.69 -5.07
CA ALA A 195 9.56 -6.79 -4.12
C ALA A 195 8.70 -6.59 -2.85
N VAL A 196 8.70 -5.39 -2.28
CA VAL A 196 8.05 -5.11 -0.99
C VAL A 196 6.55 -4.85 -1.13
N PHE A 197 6.09 -4.34 -2.27
CA PHE A 197 4.68 -3.97 -2.46
C PHE A 197 3.98 -4.70 -3.62
N GLY A 198 4.70 -5.45 -4.46
CA GLY A 198 4.16 -6.33 -5.51
C GLY A 198 3.99 -5.68 -6.90
N ASP A 199 3.76 -6.53 -7.92
CA ASP A 199 3.71 -6.19 -9.38
C ASP A 199 2.63 -5.19 -9.83
N ASN A 200 1.89 -4.58 -8.91
CA ASN A 200 0.86 -3.57 -9.19
C ASN A 200 0.86 -2.40 -8.19
N ALA A 201 1.88 -2.31 -7.34
CA ALA A 201 2.03 -1.21 -6.42
C ALA A 201 2.89 -0.12 -7.06
N THR A 202 2.24 0.97 -7.50
CA THR A 202 2.95 2.24 -7.74
C THR A 202 3.40 2.79 -6.40
N VAL A 203 4.52 2.30 -5.88
CA VAL A 203 5.14 2.87 -4.69
C VAL A 203 6.18 3.85 -5.13
N VAL A 204 5.82 5.11 -5.05
CA VAL A 204 6.80 6.19 -5.10
C VAL A 204 7.42 6.30 -3.73
N ILE A 205 8.64 5.80 -3.68
CA ILE A 205 9.49 5.86 -2.51
C ILE A 205 10.27 7.16 -2.65
N GLY A 206 9.78 8.22 -2.01
CA GLY A 206 10.56 9.41 -1.80
C GLY A 206 10.00 10.40 -0.79
N ASN A 207 10.88 10.93 0.05
CA ASN A 207 10.51 11.90 1.08
C ASN A 207 10.34 13.25 0.37
N SER A 208 9.07 13.65 0.18
CA SER A 208 8.59 14.78 -0.66
C SER A 208 8.14 14.39 -2.07
N ASN A 209 7.21 13.46 -2.17
CA ASN A 209 5.91 13.77 -2.78
C ASN A 209 5.03 12.53 -2.74
N GLU A 210 3.79 12.71 -2.30
CA GLU A 210 2.71 11.89 -2.82
C GLU A 210 2.88 11.85 -4.35
N THR A 211 2.99 10.68 -4.96
CA THR A 211 2.42 10.54 -6.32
C THR A 211 0.92 10.35 -6.22
N THR A 212 0.30 11.32 -5.57
CA THR A 212 -0.78 11.99 -6.26
C THR A 212 -0.13 12.44 -7.57
N ILE A 213 -0.69 12.06 -8.72
CA ILE A 213 -0.55 12.93 -9.89
C ILE A 213 -1.29 14.21 -9.47
N THR A 214 -0.66 15.05 -8.64
CA THR A 214 -1.01 16.45 -8.44
C THR A 214 -0.48 17.14 -9.67
N ASN A 215 -1.10 16.79 -10.81
CA ASN A 215 -1.33 17.79 -11.81
C ASN A 215 -2.10 18.88 -11.11
N THR A 216 -1.34 19.88 -10.63
CA THR A 216 -1.87 21.15 -10.16
C THR A 216 -2.27 21.92 -11.40
N VAL A 217 -3.19 21.32 -12.17
CA VAL A 217 -3.91 22.04 -13.21
C VAL A 217 -4.90 22.88 -12.43
N THR A 218 -4.45 24.09 -12.12
CA THR A 218 -5.30 25.13 -11.54
C THR A 218 -6.40 25.45 -12.56
N LYS A 219 -7.61 25.72 -12.09
CA LYS A 219 -8.76 26.01 -12.94
C LYS A 219 -8.40 27.03 -14.03
N GLY A 220 -8.52 26.65 -15.30
CA GLY A 220 -8.24 27.51 -16.45
C GLY A 220 -6.76 27.63 -16.89
N ASP A 221 -5.82 26.93 -16.26
CA ASP A 221 -4.41 26.93 -16.68
C ASP A 221 -4.12 25.86 -17.75
N PHE A 222 -4.20 26.27 -19.02
CA PHE A 222 -3.92 25.37 -20.14
C PHE A 222 -2.43 25.02 -20.26
N ALA A 223 -1.52 25.89 -19.79
CA ALA A 223 -0.09 25.62 -19.86
C ALA A 223 0.28 24.45 -18.94
N ALA A 224 -0.33 24.39 -17.74
CA ALA A 224 -0.21 23.26 -16.83
C ALA A 224 -0.81 21.97 -17.41
N LEU A 225 -1.98 22.05 -18.07
CA LEU A 225 -2.64 20.91 -18.72
C LEU A 225 -1.81 20.36 -19.89
N ALA A 226 -1.27 21.24 -20.73
CA ALA A 226 -0.42 20.87 -21.85
C ALA A 226 0.86 20.20 -21.38
N LYS A 227 1.48 20.73 -20.32
CA LYS A 227 2.69 20.14 -19.72
C LYS A 227 2.42 18.74 -19.18
N ALA A 228 1.32 18.54 -18.47
CA ALA A 228 0.89 17.24 -17.95
C ALA A 228 0.78 16.15 -19.03
N PHE A 229 0.24 16.50 -20.19
CA PHE A 229 0.11 15.57 -21.30
C PHE A 229 1.42 15.39 -22.07
N LYS A 230 2.21 16.44 -22.25
CA LYS A 230 3.55 16.34 -22.87
C LYS A 230 4.50 15.47 -22.04
N ASP A 231 4.51 15.64 -20.72
CA ASP A 231 5.34 14.87 -19.78
C ASP A 231 4.95 13.37 -19.75
N THR A 232 3.74 13.04 -20.22
CA THR A 232 3.26 11.66 -20.33
C THR A 232 3.36 11.10 -21.75
N GLY A 233 4.05 11.79 -22.66
CA GLY A 233 4.33 11.31 -24.02
C GLY A 233 3.18 11.49 -25.01
N VAL A 234 2.24 12.39 -24.74
CA VAL A 234 1.24 12.80 -25.73
C VAL A 234 1.92 13.64 -26.81
N ALA A 235 1.66 13.31 -28.08
CA ALA A 235 2.22 14.04 -29.21
C ALA A 235 1.75 15.50 -29.23
N GLU A 236 2.62 16.40 -29.68
CA GLU A 236 2.35 17.84 -29.69
C GLU A 236 1.07 18.20 -30.47
N GLY A 237 0.81 17.52 -31.60
CA GLY A 237 -0.42 17.72 -32.38
C GLY A 237 -1.72 17.33 -31.65
N ASP A 238 -1.67 16.37 -30.73
CA ASP A 238 -2.85 16.03 -29.91
C ASP A 238 -3.05 17.03 -28.77
N VAL A 239 -1.97 17.65 -28.28
CA VAL A 239 -2.05 18.74 -27.30
C VAL A 239 -2.62 20.01 -27.94
N ASP A 240 -2.30 20.29 -29.20
CA ASP A 240 -2.92 21.39 -29.95
C ASP A 240 -4.41 21.15 -30.20
N GLU A 241 -4.80 19.91 -30.48
CA GLU A 241 -6.21 19.52 -30.59
C GLU A 241 -6.96 19.68 -29.26
N LEU A 242 -6.31 19.33 -28.15
CA LEU A 242 -6.84 19.57 -26.81
C LEU A 242 -7.07 21.07 -26.56
N LYS A 243 -6.16 21.93 -27.03
CA LYS A 243 -6.30 23.39 -26.91
C LYS A 243 -7.57 23.88 -27.58
N ALA A 244 -7.81 23.45 -28.82
CA ALA A 244 -9.00 23.81 -29.57
C ALA A 244 -10.28 23.23 -28.94
N ALA A 245 -10.21 22.02 -28.36
CA ALA A 245 -11.34 21.39 -27.70
C ALA A 245 -11.74 22.11 -26.41
N VAL A 246 -10.77 22.62 -25.66
CA VAL A 246 -10.97 23.33 -24.38
C VAL A 246 -11.40 24.79 -24.60
N ASP A 247 -10.91 25.46 -25.64
CA ASP A 247 -11.32 26.84 -26.00
C ASP A 247 -12.80 26.92 -26.46
N ASP A 248 -13.29 25.84 -27.08
CA ASP A 248 -14.68 25.71 -27.52
C ASP A 248 -15.65 25.25 -26.42
N ASP A 249 -15.12 24.69 -25.33
CA ASP A 249 -15.94 24.19 -24.23
C ASP A 249 -16.30 25.35 -23.28
N ASP A 250 -17.55 25.38 -22.79
CA ASP A 250 -17.96 26.38 -21.81
C ASP A 250 -17.59 25.90 -20.39
N PRO A 251 -16.61 26.53 -19.72
CA PRO A 251 -16.12 26.02 -18.44
C PRO A 251 -17.16 26.12 -17.31
N LYS A 252 -18.23 26.93 -17.46
CA LYS A 252 -19.30 27.08 -16.47
C LYS A 252 -20.33 25.95 -16.64
N ALA A 253 -20.71 25.63 -17.87
CA ALA A 253 -21.60 24.50 -18.16
C ALA A 253 -21.00 23.16 -17.71
N VAL A 254 -19.69 22.98 -17.89
CA VAL A 254 -18.96 21.79 -17.46
C VAL A 254 -18.92 21.69 -15.93
N ALA A 255 -18.66 22.80 -15.23
CA ALA A 255 -18.66 22.84 -13.77
C ALA A 255 -20.04 22.54 -13.14
N GLU A 256 -21.14 22.93 -13.79
CA GLU A 256 -22.50 22.68 -13.30
C GLU A 256 -22.99 21.26 -13.60
N THR A 257 -22.72 20.75 -14.80
CA THR A 257 -23.22 19.44 -15.23
C THR A 257 -22.30 18.28 -14.82
N LYS A 258 -21.08 18.58 -14.35
CA LYS A 258 -19.99 17.61 -14.14
C LYS A 258 -19.70 16.74 -15.37
N GLN A 259 -20.03 17.24 -16.56
CA GLN A 259 -19.80 16.55 -17.82
C GLN A 259 -18.96 17.42 -18.73
N PHE A 260 -17.90 16.85 -19.30
CA PHE A 260 -17.08 17.52 -20.31
C PHE A 260 -17.89 17.81 -21.57
N GLY A 261 -17.51 18.86 -22.30
CA GLY A 261 -18.10 19.20 -23.58
C GLY A 261 -17.87 18.13 -24.65
N PRO A 262 -18.63 18.19 -25.76
CA PRO A 262 -18.59 17.18 -26.81
C PRO A 262 -17.20 17.05 -27.45
N LYS A 263 -16.46 18.16 -27.63
CA LYS A 263 -15.10 18.14 -28.21
C LYS A 263 -14.06 17.55 -27.26
N VAL A 264 -14.14 17.86 -25.96
CA VAL A 264 -13.26 17.28 -24.95
C VAL A 264 -13.52 15.78 -24.80
N LYS A 265 -14.78 15.35 -24.81
CA LYS A 265 -15.15 13.91 -24.80
C LYS A 265 -14.61 13.18 -26.03
N ALA A 266 -14.73 13.76 -27.21
CA ALA A 266 -14.19 13.19 -28.45
C ALA A 266 -12.66 13.04 -28.38
N TRP A 267 -11.97 14.07 -27.87
CA TRP A 267 -10.53 14.04 -27.66
C TRP A 267 -10.12 12.96 -26.65
N MET A 268 -10.82 12.85 -25.51
CA MET A 268 -10.58 11.78 -24.53
C MET A 268 -10.75 10.38 -25.15
N GLY A 269 -11.75 10.20 -26.03
CA GLY A 269 -11.96 8.96 -26.77
C GLY A 269 -10.77 8.61 -27.67
N LYS A 270 -10.28 9.58 -28.44
CA LYS A 270 -9.10 9.44 -29.30
C LYS A 270 -7.85 9.10 -28.50
N MET A 271 -7.64 9.76 -27.36
CA MET A 271 -6.50 9.47 -26.48
C MET A 271 -6.60 8.08 -25.83
N SER A 272 -7.81 7.63 -25.49
CA SER A 272 -8.05 6.28 -24.99
C SER A 272 -7.71 5.22 -26.06
N GLU A 273 -8.09 5.46 -27.31
CA GLU A 273 -7.73 4.59 -28.45
C GLU A 273 -6.21 4.58 -28.71
N LYS A 274 -5.53 5.71 -28.52
CA LYS A 274 -4.07 5.80 -28.59
C LYS A 274 -3.35 5.06 -27.46
N ALA A 275 -3.92 5.07 -26.25
CA ALA A 275 -3.42 4.24 -25.15
C ALA A 275 -3.63 2.74 -25.44
N ILE A 276 -4.77 2.36 -26.03
CA ILE A 276 -5.08 0.96 -26.40
C ILE A 276 -4.16 0.46 -27.52
N SER A 277 -3.90 1.28 -28.53
CA SER A 277 -3.04 0.93 -29.67
C SER A 277 -1.55 1.03 -29.38
N GLY A 278 -1.14 1.52 -28.20
CA GLY A 278 0.25 1.69 -27.80
C GLY A 278 0.96 2.89 -28.44
N ALA A 279 0.23 3.72 -29.21
CA ALA A 279 0.74 4.97 -29.78
C ALA A 279 1.02 6.03 -28.71
N TRP A 280 0.37 5.91 -27.55
CA TRP A 280 0.66 6.65 -26.33
C TRP A 280 1.23 5.68 -25.30
N SER A 281 2.51 5.85 -24.92
CA SER A 281 3.27 4.92 -24.07
C SER A 281 2.88 4.98 -22.57
N ILE A 282 1.58 5.04 -22.28
CA ILE A 282 1.01 4.95 -20.93
C ILE A 282 0.08 3.74 -20.84
N GLY A 283 0.07 3.03 -19.72
CA GLY A 283 -0.86 1.92 -19.51
C GLY A 283 -2.32 2.40 -19.51
N ILE A 284 -3.24 1.62 -20.08
CA ILE A 284 -4.67 1.98 -20.27
C ILE A 284 -5.32 2.50 -18.98
N ALA A 285 -5.05 1.85 -17.83
CA ALA A 285 -5.58 2.26 -16.53
C ALA A 285 -4.99 3.60 -16.05
N ALA A 286 -3.69 3.83 -16.26
CA ALA A 286 -3.02 5.08 -15.89
C ALA A 286 -3.41 6.23 -16.83
N GLY A 287 -3.56 5.96 -18.13
CA GLY A 287 -4.02 6.94 -19.13
C GLY A 287 -5.45 7.41 -18.86
N GLY A 288 -6.36 6.48 -18.56
CA GLY A 288 -7.75 6.83 -18.20
C GLY A 288 -7.84 7.69 -16.94
N LYS A 289 -7.05 7.35 -15.90
CA LYS A 289 -6.97 8.15 -14.67
C LYS A 289 -6.38 9.53 -14.93
N LEU A 290 -5.29 9.64 -15.69
CA LEU A 290 -4.68 10.92 -16.04
C LEU A 290 -5.65 11.84 -16.79
N LEU A 291 -6.39 11.30 -17.78
CA LEU A 291 -7.38 12.07 -18.53
C LEU A 291 -8.46 12.63 -17.60
N ALA A 292 -8.98 11.80 -16.70
CA ALA A 292 -10.02 12.21 -15.74
C ALA A 292 -9.49 13.26 -14.74
N ASP A 293 -8.33 13.02 -14.14
CA ASP A 293 -7.76 13.89 -13.09
C ASP A 293 -7.28 15.23 -13.65
N ALA A 294 -6.61 15.23 -14.81
CA ALA A 294 -6.06 16.45 -15.41
C ALA A 294 -7.16 17.37 -15.98
N LEU A 295 -8.14 16.79 -16.68
CA LEU A 295 -9.29 17.55 -17.20
C LEU A 295 -10.24 17.94 -16.08
N GLY A 296 -10.48 17.06 -15.10
CA GLY A 296 -11.25 17.38 -13.90
C GLY A 296 -10.64 18.54 -13.11
N GLY A 297 -9.31 18.56 -12.96
CA GLY A 297 -8.57 19.69 -12.40
C GLY A 297 -8.75 20.99 -13.19
N TYR A 298 -8.62 20.93 -14.53
CA TYR A 298 -8.80 22.09 -15.41
C TYR A 298 -10.18 22.76 -15.28
N TYR A 299 -11.24 21.95 -15.24
CA TYR A 299 -12.61 22.43 -15.15
C TYR A 299 -13.09 22.65 -13.70
N GLY A 300 -12.34 22.19 -12.70
CA GLY A 300 -12.72 22.25 -11.29
C GLY A 300 -13.80 21.24 -10.90
N ILE A 301 -13.92 20.13 -11.65
CA ILE A 301 -14.76 18.98 -11.31
C ILE A 301 -13.87 17.97 -10.60
N LYS A 302 -13.75 18.08 -9.27
CA LYS A 302 -13.21 17.02 -8.41
C LYS A 302 -14.35 16.32 -7.68
#